data_AF-A0A537KQE3-F1
#
_entry.id   AF-A0A537KQE3-F1
#
_cell.length_a   1.000
_cell.length_b   1.000
_cell.length_c   1.000
_cell.angle_alpha   90.00
_cell.angle_beta   90.00
_cell.angle_gamma   90.00
#
_symmetry.space_group_name_H-M   'P 1'
#
loop_
_entity.id
_entity.type
_entity.pdbx_description
1 polymer ?
#
loop_
_entity_poly.entity_id
_entity_poly.type
_entity_poly.pdbx_seq_one_letter_code
_entity_poly.pdbx_strand_id
1 'polypeptide(L)'
;MNSSKKGLGIIIILAPFIFTCHFLEESPGFVDWFNAHVGRGITTGLFWNVNSTVLVITLIVMLIELIEPSGFSASLIILWLSFLMFANAIFHITGAIADQHYTPGLITAIALYLPFYLFVVIRLVKKKRLNLISTFVLAIFGSAPMLIHGYLIVFRGSRLF
;
A
#
# COMPACT_ATOMS: atom_id res chain seq x y z
N MET A 1 29.37 -2.74 -17.55
CA MET A 1 27.97 -2.28 -17.39
C MET A 1 27.66 -2.06 -15.91
N ASN A 2 27.33 -0.83 -15.51
CA ASN A 2 27.10 -0.46 -14.11
C ASN A 2 25.82 -1.14 -13.59
N SER A 3 25.93 -2.02 -12.59
CA SER A 3 24.80 -2.83 -12.09
C SER A 3 23.69 -1.99 -11.40
N SER A 4 23.97 -0.72 -11.10
CA SER A 4 23.07 0.25 -10.46
C SER A 4 21.88 0.68 -11.34
N LYS A 5 21.94 0.50 -12.65
CA LYS A 5 20.85 0.88 -13.58
C LYS A 5 19.81 -0.21 -13.82
N LYS A 6 19.99 -1.43 -13.29
CA LYS A 6 18.97 -2.49 -13.45
C LYS A 6 17.78 -2.18 -12.54
N GLY A 7 16.61 -1.93 -13.13
CA GLY A 7 15.35 -1.76 -12.42
C GLY A 7 14.92 -2.96 -11.57
N LEU A 8 13.73 -2.88 -10.99
CA LEU A 8 13.11 -3.99 -10.25
C LEU A 8 12.70 -5.16 -11.16
N GLY A 9 12.46 -4.89 -12.45
CA GLY A 9 12.12 -5.91 -13.45
C GLY A 9 10.83 -6.65 -13.08
N ILE A 10 10.83 -7.98 -13.21
CA ILE A 10 9.65 -8.82 -12.94
C ILE A 10 9.09 -8.66 -11.52
N ILE A 11 9.90 -8.20 -10.56
CA ILE A 11 9.46 -8.02 -9.17
C ILE A 11 8.34 -6.97 -9.09
N ILE A 12 8.47 -5.83 -9.77
CA ILE A 12 7.47 -4.76 -9.65
C ILE A 12 6.15 -5.14 -10.33
N ILE A 13 6.18 -6.09 -11.27
CA ILE A 13 4.98 -6.62 -11.93
C ILE A 13 4.06 -7.34 -10.95
N LEU A 14 4.59 -7.85 -9.83
CA LEU A 14 3.77 -8.50 -8.79
C LEU A 14 2.88 -7.52 -8.02
N ALA A 15 3.22 -6.23 -7.99
CA ALA A 15 2.50 -5.23 -7.20
C ALA A 15 0.97 -5.17 -7.52
N PRO A 16 0.52 -5.04 -8.79
CA PRO A 16 -0.91 -5.05 -9.11
C PRO A 16 -1.61 -6.37 -8.76
N PHE A 17 -0.94 -7.52 -8.88
CA PHE A 17 -1.53 -8.82 -8.52
C PHE A 17 -1.71 -8.96 -7.01
N ILE A 18 -0.68 -8.56 -6.24
CA ILE A 18 -0.74 -8.54 -4.77
C ILE A 18 -1.84 -7.59 -4.29
N PHE A 19 -1.94 -6.40 -4.88
CA PHE A 19 -3.02 -5.45 -4.59
C PHE A 19 -4.40 -6.03 -4.92
N THR A 20 -4.51 -6.76 -6.04
CA THR A 20 -5.76 -7.43 -6.43
C THR A 20 -6.17 -8.51 -5.44
N CYS A 21 -5.23 -9.36 -5.00
CA CYS A 21 -5.50 -10.34 -3.96
C CYS A 21 -6.05 -9.68 -2.67
N HIS A 22 -5.51 -8.52 -2.31
CA HIS A 22 -5.93 -7.80 -1.11
C HIS A 22 -7.35 -7.26 -1.19
N PHE A 23 -7.70 -6.48 -2.21
CA PHE A 23 -9.08 -5.96 -2.28
C PHE A 23 -10.11 -7.07 -2.58
N LEU A 24 -9.69 -8.21 -3.14
CA LEU A 24 -10.56 -9.39 -3.26
C LEU A 24 -10.82 -10.05 -1.90
N GLU A 25 -9.82 -10.12 -1.00
CA GLU A 25 -10.02 -10.54 0.39
C GLU A 25 -10.94 -9.57 1.14
N GLU A 26 -10.79 -8.26 0.90
CA GLU A 26 -11.64 -7.23 1.51
C GLU A 26 -13.10 -7.30 1.02
N SER A 27 -13.30 -7.62 -0.27
CA SER A 27 -14.58 -7.48 -0.96
C SER A 27 -15.81 -8.09 -0.25
N PRO A 28 -15.73 -9.23 0.46
CA PRO A 28 -16.91 -9.82 1.10
C PRO A 28 -17.39 -9.08 2.36
N GLY A 29 -16.57 -8.24 2.99
CA GLY A 29 -16.91 -7.71 4.31
C GLY A 29 -16.32 -6.36 4.70
N PHE A 30 -15.41 -5.78 3.90
CA PHE A 30 -14.75 -4.54 4.26
C PHE A 30 -15.73 -3.36 4.36
N VAL A 31 -16.70 -3.28 3.47
CA VAL A 31 -17.71 -2.20 3.49
C VAL A 31 -18.53 -2.24 4.79
N ASP A 32 -18.97 -3.43 5.20
CA ASP A 32 -19.75 -3.60 6.42
C ASP A 32 -18.90 -3.31 7.67
N TRP A 33 -17.68 -3.84 7.71
CA TRP A 33 -16.72 -3.56 8.77
C TRP A 33 -16.43 -2.05 8.86
N PHE A 34 -16.17 -1.39 7.75
CA PHE A 34 -15.88 0.04 7.68
C PHE A 34 -17.07 0.87 8.19
N ASN A 35 -18.28 0.54 7.74
CA ASN A 35 -19.50 1.27 8.10
C ASN A 35 -19.90 1.08 9.57
N ALA A 36 -19.46 -0.01 10.21
CA ALA A 36 -19.61 -0.19 11.65
C ALA A 36 -18.70 0.75 12.46
N HIS A 37 -17.60 1.22 11.87
CA HIS A 37 -16.63 2.08 12.54
C HIS A 37 -16.92 3.57 12.41
N VAL A 38 -17.50 4.01 11.28
CA VAL A 38 -17.60 5.45 10.99
C VAL A 38 -19.03 5.93 10.80
N GLY A 39 -19.33 7.14 11.29
CA GLY A 39 -20.65 7.76 11.09
C GLY A 39 -20.94 8.12 9.62
N ARG A 40 -19.88 8.42 8.84
CA ARG A 40 -19.97 8.66 7.39
C ARG A 40 -19.46 7.43 6.64
N GLY A 41 -20.33 6.44 6.44
CA GLY A 41 -19.99 5.21 5.73
C GLY A 41 -19.65 5.36 4.24
N ILE A 42 -19.35 4.23 3.59
CA ILE A 42 -19.10 4.06 2.17
C ILE A 42 -20.08 3.05 1.55
N THR A 43 -20.22 3.11 0.22
CA THR A 43 -21.00 2.12 -0.54
C THR A 43 -20.07 1.10 -1.20
N THR A 44 -20.61 -0.07 -1.56
CA THR A 44 -19.89 -1.07 -2.36
C THR A 44 -19.38 -0.50 -3.67
N GLY A 45 -20.17 0.36 -4.33
CA GLY A 45 -19.74 1.05 -5.55
C GLY A 45 -18.54 1.96 -5.33
N LEU A 46 -18.51 2.71 -4.21
CA LEU A 46 -17.37 3.55 -3.86
C LEU A 46 -16.11 2.71 -3.57
N PHE A 47 -16.27 1.60 -2.84
CA PHE A 47 -15.18 0.64 -2.58
C PHE A 47 -14.53 0.15 -3.89
N TRP A 48 -15.33 -0.30 -4.86
CA TRP A 48 -14.83 -0.77 -6.15
C TRP A 48 -14.18 0.34 -6.97
N ASN A 49 -14.76 1.55 -6.96
CA ASN A 49 -14.20 2.69 -7.69
C ASN A 49 -12.83 3.12 -7.14
N VAL A 50 -12.70 3.19 -5.81
CA VAL A 50 -11.42 3.53 -5.16
C VAL A 50 -10.38 2.45 -5.47
N ASN A 51 -10.71 1.17 -5.28
CA ASN A 51 -9.76 0.09 -5.55
C ASN A 51 -9.36 0.02 -7.02
N SER A 52 -10.29 0.21 -7.96
CA SER A 52 -9.96 0.27 -9.40
C SER A 52 -9.04 1.44 -9.73
N THR A 53 -9.27 2.61 -9.12
CA THR A 53 -8.41 3.80 -9.29
C THR A 53 -7.01 3.54 -8.76
N VAL A 54 -6.91 2.97 -7.55
CA VAL A 54 -5.63 2.61 -6.93
C VAL A 54 -4.88 1.54 -7.75
N LEU A 55 -5.59 0.58 -8.35
CA LEU A 55 -5.00 -0.39 -9.27
C LEU A 55 -4.41 0.30 -10.50
N VAL A 56 -5.14 1.24 -11.12
CA VAL A 56 -4.64 2.02 -12.27
C VAL A 56 -3.39 2.83 -11.89
N ILE A 57 -3.40 3.51 -10.75
CA ILE A 57 -2.21 4.25 -10.28
C ILE A 57 -1.03 3.30 -10.06
N THR A 58 -1.27 2.12 -9.49
CA THR A 58 -0.24 1.09 -9.29
C THR A 58 0.36 0.63 -10.62
N LEU A 59 -0.47 0.43 -11.65
CA LEU A 59 0.00 0.10 -13.00
C LEU A 59 0.85 1.24 -13.59
N ILE A 60 0.44 2.50 -13.41
CA ILE A 60 1.21 3.66 -13.90
C ILE A 60 2.59 3.73 -13.21
N VAL A 61 2.64 3.63 -11.88
CA VAL A 61 3.90 3.65 -11.12
C VAL A 61 4.81 2.48 -11.52
N MET A 62 4.24 1.29 -11.71
CA MET A 62 4.95 0.12 -12.22
C MET A 62 5.51 0.37 -13.62
N LEU A 63 4.72 0.92 -14.54
CA LEU A 63 5.15 1.19 -15.92
C LEU A 63 6.28 2.22 -15.98
N ILE A 64 6.20 3.30 -15.19
CA ILE A 64 7.28 4.30 -15.09
C ILE A 64 8.60 3.62 -14.70
N GLU A 65 8.56 2.72 -13.71
CA GLU A 65 9.73 1.95 -13.30
C GLU A 65 10.25 0.99 -14.37
N LEU A 66 9.36 0.35 -15.13
CA LEU A 66 9.77 -0.60 -16.17
C LEU A 66 10.38 0.11 -17.40
N ILE A 67 9.85 1.28 -17.76
CA ILE A 67 10.31 2.05 -18.91
C ILE A 67 11.62 2.77 -18.59
N GLU A 68 11.68 3.46 -17.45
CA GLU A 68 12.84 4.28 -17.08
C GLU A 68 13.24 4.08 -15.61
N PRO A 69 14.00 2.99 -15.30
CA PRO A 69 14.54 2.78 -13.98
C PRO A 69 15.50 3.91 -13.57
N SER A 70 15.07 4.77 -12.65
CA SER A 70 15.80 5.96 -12.20
C SER A 70 15.70 6.18 -10.68
N GLY A 71 16.42 7.16 -10.12
CA GLY A 71 16.19 7.56 -8.73
C GLY A 71 14.77 8.08 -8.51
N PHE A 72 14.21 8.77 -9.52
CA PHE A 72 12.85 9.28 -9.50
C PHE A 72 11.80 8.15 -9.45
N SER A 73 11.88 7.17 -10.35
CA SER A 73 10.92 6.04 -10.34
C SER A 73 11.02 5.22 -9.05
N ALA A 74 12.23 5.08 -8.48
CA ALA A 74 12.42 4.46 -7.17
C ALA A 74 11.72 5.27 -6.06
N SER A 75 11.82 6.60 -6.07
CA SER A 75 11.11 7.46 -5.11
C SER A 75 9.60 7.33 -5.22
N LEU A 76 9.06 7.29 -6.45
CA LEU A 76 7.63 7.07 -6.67
C LEU A 76 7.17 5.73 -6.12
N ILE A 77 7.93 4.66 -6.34
CA ILE A 77 7.63 3.33 -5.78
C ILE A 77 7.61 3.37 -4.26
N ILE A 78 8.61 3.97 -3.62
CA ILE A 78 8.63 4.04 -2.15
C ILE A 78 7.45 4.84 -1.64
N LEU A 79 7.16 6.03 -2.18
CA LEU A 79 6.00 6.83 -1.78
C LEU A 79 4.70 6.03 -1.93
N TRP A 80 4.49 5.45 -3.11
CA TRP A 80 3.26 4.75 -3.44
C TRP A 80 3.07 3.46 -2.64
N LEU A 81 4.08 2.59 -2.56
CA LEU A 81 3.94 1.33 -1.82
C LEU A 81 3.96 1.54 -0.30
N SER A 82 4.52 2.65 0.20
CA SER A 82 4.44 2.99 1.62
C SER A 82 3.02 3.42 2.01
N PHE A 83 2.30 4.11 1.11
CA PHE A 83 0.87 4.37 1.25
C PHE A 83 0.06 3.08 1.11
N LEU A 84 0.19 2.42 -0.05
CA LEU A 84 -0.70 1.37 -0.51
C LEU A 84 -0.57 0.06 0.26
N MET A 85 0.67 -0.33 0.57
CA MET A 85 0.95 -1.66 1.12
C MET A 85 1.39 -1.57 2.57
N PHE A 86 2.40 -0.75 2.87
CA PHE A 86 2.96 -0.70 4.23
C PHE A 86 1.98 -0.08 5.24
N ALA A 87 1.55 1.15 5.02
CA ALA A 87 0.62 1.83 5.92
C ALA A 87 -0.76 1.18 5.92
N ASN A 88 -1.19 0.65 4.77
CA ASN A 88 -2.43 -0.11 4.71
C ASN A 88 -2.34 -1.41 5.53
N ALA A 89 -1.24 -2.15 5.46
CA ALA A 89 -1.05 -3.31 6.32
C ALA A 89 -1.07 -2.95 7.81
N ILE A 90 -0.43 -1.83 8.19
CA ILE A 90 -0.52 -1.31 9.57
C ILE A 90 -1.97 -1.01 9.95
N PHE A 91 -2.76 -0.43 9.05
CA PHE A 91 -4.17 -0.15 9.28
C PHE A 91 -4.97 -1.42 9.59
N HIS A 92 -4.87 -2.46 8.76
CA HIS A 92 -5.60 -3.72 9.01
C HIS A 92 -5.14 -4.44 10.27
N ILE A 93 -3.82 -4.46 10.53
CA ILE A 93 -3.27 -5.06 11.76
C ILE A 93 -3.77 -4.30 12.99
N THR A 94 -3.76 -2.96 12.93
CA THR A 94 -4.22 -2.12 14.03
C THR A 94 -5.73 -2.27 14.24
N GLY A 95 -6.52 -2.31 13.17
CA GLY A 95 -7.95 -2.56 13.24
C GLY A 95 -8.25 -3.90 13.91
N ALA A 96 -7.56 -4.97 13.50
CA ALA A 96 -7.77 -6.30 14.08
C ALA A 96 -7.39 -6.36 15.57
N ILE A 97 -6.31 -5.68 15.96
CA ILE A 97 -5.93 -5.56 17.38
C ILE A 97 -6.95 -4.73 18.16
N ALA A 98 -7.41 -3.59 17.62
CA ALA A 98 -8.36 -2.73 18.30
C ALA A 98 -9.72 -3.42 18.49
N ASP A 99 -10.18 -4.13 17.46
CA ASP A 99 -11.47 -4.83 17.47
C ASP A 99 -11.41 -6.16 18.21
N GLN A 100 -10.20 -6.69 18.45
CA GLN A 100 -9.97 -8.05 18.95
C GLN A 100 -10.62 -9.13 18.05
N HIS A 101 -10.82 -8.82 16.77
CA HIS A 101 -11.46 -9.68 15.78
C HIS A 101 -10.76 -9.52 14.42
N TYR A 102 -11.10 -10.41 13.49
CA TYR A 102 -10.58 -10.32 12.13
C TYR A 102 -11.09 -9.06 11.41
N THR A 103 -10.18 -8.33 10.79
CA THR A 103 -10.48 -7.23 9.86
C THR A 103 -10.30 -7.72 8.42
N PRO A 104 -11.29 -7.53 7.51
CA PRO A 104 -11.14 -7.88 6.10
C PRO A 104 -9.87 -7.26 5.49
N GLY A 105 -9.04 -8.06 4.82
CA GLY A 105 -7.75 -7.62 4.26
C GLY A 105 -6.53 -7.93 5.15
N LEU A 106 -6.73 -8.42 6.37
CA LEU A 106 -5.66 -8.72 7.32
C LEU A 106 -4.71 -9.83 6.85
N ILE A 107 -5.23 -10.88 6.20
CA ILE A 107 -4.41 -12.03 5.81
C ILE A 107 -3.41 -11.60 4.74
N THR A 108 -3.88 -10.94 3.68
CA THR A 108 -3.00 -10.43 2.61
C THR A 108 -2.15 -9.26 3.06
N ALA A 109 -2.59 -8.44 4.01
CA ALA A 109 -1.75 -7.41 4.64
C ALA A 109 -0.48 -8.02 5.27
N ILE A 110 -0.64 -9.10 6.04
CA ILE A 110 0.49 -9.78 6.72
C ILE A 110 1.27 -10.66 5.74
N ALA A 111 0.58 -11.47 4.94
CA ALA A 111 1.20 -12.50 4.12
C ALA A 111 1.78 -11.97 2.79
N LEU A 112 1.23 -10.89 2.23
CA LEU A 112 1.63 -10.37 0.93
C LEU A 112 2.20 -8.94 1.01
N TYR A 113 1.48 -7.99 1.60
CA TYR A 113 1.89 -6.58 1.59
C TYR A 113 3.20 -6.34 2.34
N LEU A 114 3.30 -6.75 3.61
CA LEU A 114 4.52 -6.52 4.39
C LEU A 114 5.75 -7.20 3.77
N PRO A 115 5.73 -8.50 3.40
CA PRO A 115 6.88 -9.15 2.79
C PRO A 115 7.29 -8.52 1.46
N PHE A 116 6.32 -8.20 0.60
CA PHE A 116 6.61 -7.60 -0.70
C PHE A 116 7.17 -6.19 -0.57
N TYR A 117 6.58 -5.36 0.28
CA TYR A 117 7.08 -4.01 0.55
C TYR A 117 8.52 -4.03 1.06
N LEU A 118 8.80 -4.83 2.10
CA LEU A 118 10.15 -4.95 2.67
C LEU A 118 11.15 -5.46 1.62
N PHE A 119 10.74 -6.43 0.81
CA PHE A 119 11.57 -6.93 -0.28
C PHE A 119 11.90 -5.83 -1.29
N VAL A 120 10.92 -5.05 -1.75
CA VAL A 120 11.15 -3.93 -2.68
C VAL A 120 12.10 -2.89 -2.09
N VAL A 121 11.89 -2.48 -0.84
CA VAL A 121 12.75 -1.54 -0.11
C VAL A 121 14.20 -2.05 -0.08
N ILE A 122 14.40 -3.29 0.37
CA ILE A 122 15.74 -3.91 0.44
C ILE A 122 16.41 -3.92 -0.94
N ARG A 123 15.66 -4.22 -2.01
CA ARG A 123 16.21 -4.26 -3.37
C ARG A 123 16.62 -2.88 -3.87
N LEU A 124 15.81 -1.84 -3.64
CA LEU A 124 16.13 -0.47 -4.05
C LEU A 124 17.36 0.08 -3.31
N VAL A 125 17.46 -0.16 -2.00
CA VAL A 125 18.62 0.24 -1.19
C VAL A 125 19.88 -0.52 -1.60
N LYS A 126 19.81 -1.86 -1.75
CA LYS A 126 20.97 -2.67 -2.20
C LYS A 126 21.47 -2.28 -3.59
N LYS A 127 20.57 -1.86 -4.48
CA LYS A 127 20.92 -1.35 -5.82
C LYS A 127 21.44 0.10 -5.80
N LYS A 128 21.51 0.74 -4.63
CA LYS A 128 21.91 2.15 -4.44
C LYS A 128 21.07 3.13 -5.27
N ARG A 129 19.81 2.77 -5.55
CA ARG A 129 18.88 3.67 -6.26
C ARG A 129 18.29 4.73 -5.34
N LEU A 130 18.22 4.39 -4.06
CA LEU A 130 17.96 5.31 -2.96
C LEU A 130 18.92 4.96 -1.82
N ASN A 131 19.35 5.98 -1.07
CA ASN A 131 20.03 5.75 0.20
C ASN A 131 18.97 5.51 1.31
N LEU A 132 19.43 5.06 2.48
CA LEU A 132 18.56 4.68 3.58
C LEU A 132 17.75 5.88 4.12
N ILE A 133 18.36 7.06 4.21
CA ILE A 133 17.72 8.29 4.73
C ILE A 133 16.60 8.71 3.79
N SER A 134 16.86 8.83 2.48
CA SER A 134 15.85 9.17 1.48
C SER A 134 14.72 8.16 1.48
N THR A 135 15.03 6.87 1.59
CA THR A 135 14.02 5.80 1.67
C THR A 135 13.12 5.96 2.88
N PHE A 136 13.70 6.21 4.06
CA PHE A 136 12.96 6.41 5.31
C PHE A 136 12.05 7.66 5.25
N VAL A 137 12.59 8.78 4.75
CA VAL A 137 11.81 10.02 4.57
C VAL A 137 10.64 9.79 3.62
N LEU A 138 10.89 9.20 2.45
CA LEU A 138 9.84 8.90 1.48
C LEU A 138 8.80 7.92 2.04
N ALA A 139 9.22 6.95 2.85
CA ALA A 139 8.30 6.02 3.49
C ALA A 139 7.37 6.74 4.47
N ILE A 140 7.89 7.64 5.31
CA ILE A 140 7.07 8.46 6.21
C ILE A 140 6.06 9.28 5.43
N PHE A 141 6.51 10.04 4.41
CA PHE A 141 5.64 10.90 3.63
C PHE A 141 4.58 10.10 2.85
N GLY A 142 4.96 8.96 2.28
CA GLY A 142 4.03 8.08 1.58
C GLY A 142 3.01 7.46 2.52
N SER A 143 3.42 7.01 3.70
CA SER A 143 2.54 6.37 4.68
C SER A 143 1.58 7.33 5.37
N ALA A 144 1.95 8.61 5.52
CA ALA A 144 1.20 9.55 6.36
C ALA A 144 -0.30 9.63 6.05
N PRO A 145 -0.77 9.77 4.78
CA PRO A 145 -2.20 9.87 4.50
C PRO A 145 -2.99 8.65 4.98
N MET A 146 -2.45 7.45 4.76
CA MET A 146 -3.13 6.20 5.14
C MET A 146 -3.10 5.96 6.65
N LEU A 147 -1.99 6.29 7.32
CA LEU A 147 -1.91 6.18 8.77
C LEU A 147 -2.89 7.14 9.47
N ILE A 148 -3.01 8.38 8.97
CA ILE A 148 -3.98 9.34 9.48
C ILE A 148 -5.41 8.84 9.20
N HIS A 149 -5.69 8.32 8.00
CA HIS A 149 -7.00 7.80 7.64
C HIS A 149 -7.40 6.62 8.53
N GLY A 150 -6.50 5.66 8.70
CA GLY A 150 -6.70 4.50 9.57
C GLY A 150 -6.90 4.89 11.03
N TYR A 151 -6.13 5.85 11.55
CA TYR A 151 -6.33 6.36 12.90
C TYR A 151 -7.72 6.98 13.10
N LEU A 152 -8.19 7.76 12.13
CA LEU A 152 -9.52 8.37 12.19
C LEU A 152 -10.64 7.33 12.18
N ILE A 153 -10.50 6.27 11.38
CA ILE A 153 -11.48 5.18 11.29
C ILE A 153 -11.52 4.41 12.61
N VAL A 154 -10.37 3.88 13.03
CA VAL A 154 -10.29 2.93 14.15
C VAL A 154 -10.56 3.61 15.48
N PHE A 155 -10.09 4.84 15.69
CA PHE A 155 -10.10 5.47 17.02
C PHE A 155 -10.98 6.71 17.14
N ARG A 156 -11.45 7.29 16.01
CA ARG A 156 -12.25 8.52 16.03
C ARG A 156 -13.61 8.38 15.37
N GLY A 157 -13.94 7.22 14.81
CA GLY A 157 -15.19 6.96 14.09
C GLY A 157 -15.44 7.95 12.94
N SER A 158 -14.38 8.42 12.29
CA SER A 158 -14.42 9.40 11.21
C SER A 158 -13.48 8.98 10.08
N ARG A 159 -13.47 9.73 8.97
CA ARG A 159 -12.57 9.47 7.83
C ARG A 159 -12.13 10.77 7.17
N LEU A 160 -10.89 10.81 6.68
CA LEU A 160 -10.31 11.97 5.98
C LEU A 160 -11.16 12.42 4.78
N PHE A 161 -11.61 11.48 3.96
CA PHE A 161 -12.40 11.71 2.74
C PHE A 161 -13.55 10.72 2.68
#